data_AF-E9H7T1-F1
#
_entry.id   AF-E9H7T1-F1
#
_cell.length_a   1.000
_cell.length_b   1.000
_cell.length_c   1.000
_cell.angle_alpha   90.00
_cell.angle_beta   90.00
_cell.angle_gamma   90.00
#
_symmetry.space_group_name_H-M   'P 1'
#
loop_
_entity.id
_entity.type
_entity.pdbx_description
1 polymer ?
#
loop_
_entity_poly.entity_id
_entity_poly.type
_entity_poly.pdbx_seq_one_letter_code
_entity_poly.pdbx_strand_id
1 'polypeptide(L)'
;MEEKQLKLEKKLDLLDADLKIAKNKHQLLAEEVTNKATRNMELEEQVKRLKLQLTKSSANQQDLLMKVNELETAVQEHEEYSSSLSRQDEGQETENVWTKSEFYRTCADLRATDLSIPSGMRWIDPDGQGVGENPIHVYCNMSTGSTSILHDSESSIKVSYCAEPGCYSRSIIYQASMAQIKALADLSSECHQSITYDCFLAPYKVGNTVYSWWNDRDGNSQYFWSGNNADGIYTCQCGIDGNCVDSSVTCNCDSLAKRQLTDSGAIRNKNILPITRLNFGLTKSLTSSGIHKLGRLTCSGSSRPRRNIPGQSLKLPGQVGGTAIAKLPTSCGDVKKMGYTLSGFFFIKGPKMMESVYCNFTKFSTDEDFQKFIGYIDGKSAPTYFYVQRNKKFAEINTPITFDFELVNAGNAVSLSSGKFKALVNGTYFFSFAGRAFSPTSSSLPPNGQRDFGLQVSLYLNGEQTGIGSVQDSTIDSNQWSPVILQSTLNLKRGDMVWLQISYLLPGAYLHGDNFHHTQFTGFMLEEKIVNSLLTA
;
A
#
# COMPACT_ATOMS: atom_id res chain seq x y z
N MET A 1 9.30 -88.02 71.55
CA MET A 1 9.24 -86.64 72.07
C MET A 1 9.78 -85.65 71.06
N GLU A 2 10.91 -85.94 70.41
CA GLU A 2 11.58 -85.07 69.42
C GLU A 2 10.69 -84.64 68.24
N GLU A 3 9.86 -85.52 67.67
CA GLU A 3 8.99 -85.17 66.54
C GLU A 3 7.92 -84.11 66.89
N LYS A 4 7.41 -84.15 68.14
CA LYS A 4 6.48 -83.13 68.64
C LYS A 4 7.18 -81.79 68.84
N GLN A 5 8.43 -81.81 69.29
CA GLN A 5 9.25 -80.62 69.50
C GLN A 5 9.60 -79.95 68.17
N LEU A 6 10.03 -80.71 67.17
CA LEU A 6 10.31 -80.19 65.81
C LEU A 6 9.05 -79.59 65.15
N LYS A 7 7.88 -80.19 65.37
CA LYS A 7 6.60 -79.66 64.86
C LYS A 7 6.19 -78.37 65.56
N LEU A 8 6.58 -78.19 66.82
CA LEU A 8 6.32 -76.98 67.59
C LEU A 8 7.26 -75.84 67.16
N GLU A 9 8.55 -76.13 66.96
CA GLU A 9 9.54 -75.17 66.45
C GLU A 9 9.16 -74.65 65.06
N LYS A 10 8.78 -75.53 64.12
CA LYS A 10 8.28 -75.09 62.80
C LYS A 10 7.04 -74.21 62.88
N LYS A 11 6.14 -74.46 63.84
CA LYS A 11 4.98 -73.59 64.07
C LYS A 11 5.38 -72.24 64.64
N LEU A 12 6.39 -72.21 65.50
CA LEU A 12 6.93 -70.98 66.08
C LEU A 12 7.57 -70.10 65.00
N ASP A 13 8.37 -70.70 64.11
CA ASP A 13 9.01 -70.00 62.99
C ASP A 13 7.98 -69.41 62.01
N LEU A 14 6.91 -70.16 61.71
CA LEU A 14 5.78 -69.68 60.90
C LEU A 14 5.07 -68.50 61.58
N LEU A 15 4.85 -68.58 62.88
CA LEU A 15 4.20 -67.49 63.64
C LEU A 15 5.06 -66.22 63.67
N ASP A 16 6.39 -66.37 63.81
CA ASP A 16 7.33 -65.24 63.79
C ASP A 16 7.42 -64.60 62.40
N ALA A 17 7.36 -65.41 61.33
CA ALA A 17 7.29 -64.91 59.96
C ALA A 17 6.00 -64.09 59.73
N ASP A 18 4.84 -64.61 60.15
CA ASP A 18 3.55 -63.93 60.05
C ASP A 18 3.53 -62.64 60.89
N LEU A 19 4.10 -62.67 62.09
CA LEU A 19 4.23 -61.49 62.95
C LEU A 19 5.10 -60.41 62.29
N LYS A 20 6.18 -60.80 61.60
CA LYS A 20 7.04 -59.87 60.86
C LYS A 20 6.32 -59.24 59.67
N ILE A 21 5.54 -60.03 58.92
CA ILE A 21 4.70 -59.52 57.82
C ILE A 21 3.65 -58.54 58.34
N ALA A 22 2.97 -58.89 59.44
CA ALA A 22 1.96 -58.04 60.05
C ALA A 22 2.54 -56.70 60.53
N LYS A 23 3.73 -56.71 61.14
CA LYS A 23 4.45 -55.49 61.56
C LYS A 23 4.81 -54.59 60.37
N ASN A 24 5.34 -55.17 59.30
CA ASN A 24 5.66 -54.41 58.09
C ASN A 24 4.41 -53.78 57.45
N LYS A 25 3.31 -54.52 57.37
CA LYS A 25 2.04 -54.01 56.85
C LYS A 25 1.47 -52.89 57.72
N HIS A 26 1.57 -53.03 59.04
CA HIS A 26 1.17 -51.98 59.98
C HIS A 26 2.01 -50.71 59.82
N GLN A 27 3.32 -50.84 59.62
CA GLN A 27 4.20 -49.70 59.38
C GLN A 27 3.86 -48.96 58.07
N LEU A 28 3.63 -49.68 56.98
CA LEU A 28 3.21 -49.09 55.70
C LEU A 28 1.87 -48.35 55.82
N LEU A 29 0.89 -48.94 56.53
CA LEU A 29 -0.39 -48.28 56.78
C LEU A 29 -0.24 -47.02 57.63
N ALA A 30 0.64 -47.04 58.63
CA ALA A 30 0.93 -45.87 59.45
C ALA A 30 1.55 -44.72 58.63
N GLU A 31 2.47 -45.04 57.71
CA GLU A 31 3.04 -44.06 56.77
C GLU A 31 1.97 -43.47 55.83
N GLU A 32 1.07 -44.30 55.29
CA GLU A 32 -0.01 -43.84 54.42
C GLU A 32 -0.99 -42.92 55.15
N VAL A 33 -1.36 -43.26 56.39
CA VAL A 33 -2.20 -42.42 57.25
C VAL A 33 -1.52 -41.07 57.53
N THR A 34 -0.22 -41.08 57.80
CA THR A 34 0.57 -39.87 58.05
C THR A 34 0.59 -38.96 56.81
N ASN A 35 0.85 -39.53 55.63
CA ASN A 35 0.83 -38.78 54.37
C ASN A 35 -0.54 -38.18 54.05
N LYS A 36 -1.61 -38.95 54.28
CA LYS A 36 -2.99 -38.46 54.12
C LYS A 36 -3.31 -37.32 55.09
N ALA A 37 -2.86 -37.41 56.34
CA ALA A 37 -3.02 -36.34 57.32
C ALA A 37 -2.29 -35.05 56.89
N THR A 38 -1.06 -35.15 56.38
CA THR A 38 -0.33 -34.00 55.83
C THR A 38 -1.04 -33.37 54.65
N ARG A 39 -1.57 -34.18 53.73
CA ARG A 39 -2.31 -33.67 52.56
C ARG A 39 -3.61 -32.98 52.95
N ASN A 40 -4.31 -33.49 53.96
CA ASN A 40 -5.52 -32.85 54.49
C ASN A 40 -5.21 -31.47 55.09
N MET A 41 -4.13 -31.34 55.88
CA MET A 41 -3.71 -30.04 56.41
C MET A 41 -3.39 -29.03 55.28
N GLU A 42 -2.74 -29.49 54.20
CA GLU A 42 -2.43 -28.63 53.06
C GLU A 42 -3.69 -28.17 52.30
N LEU A 43 -4.66 -29.08 52.13
CA LEU A 43 -5.95 -28.78 51.53
C LEU A 43 -6.77 -27.80 52.37
N GLU A 44 -6.77 -27.94 53.70
CA GLU A 44 -7.44 -27.01 54.62
C GLU A 44 -6.87 -25.59 54.49
N GLU A 45 -5.54 -25.45 54.39
CA GLU A 45 -4.91 -24.15 54.20
C GLU A 45 -5.19 -23.56 52.80
N GLN A 46 -5.29 -24.40 51.76
CA GLN A 46 -5.73 -23.95 50.43
C GLN A 46 -7.18 -23.44 50.45
N VAL A 47 -8.09 -24.17 51.12
CA VAL A 47 -9.49 -23.75 51.28
C VAL A 47 -9.57 -22.42 52.02
N LYS A 48 -8.76 -22.22 53.06
CA LYS A 48 -8.70 -20.95 53.80
C LYS A 48 -8.24 -19.79 52.93
N ARG A 49 -7.20 -19.98 52.10
CA ARG A 49 -6.73 -18.97 51.15
C ARG A 49 -7.78 -18.63 50.08
N LEU A 50 -8.46 -19.63 49.54
CA LEU A 50 -9.53 -19.44 48.55
C LEU A 50 -10.72 -18.67 49.15
N LYS A 51 -11.12 -18.98 50.39
CA LYS A 51 -12.16 -18.21 51.10
C LYS A 51 -11.78 -16.75 51.25
N LEU A 52 -10.52 -16.45 51.59
CA LEU A 52 -10.04 -15.07 51.70
C LEU A 52 -10.00 -14.34 50.34
N GLN A 53 -9.66 -15.04 49.25
CA GLN A 53 -9.72 -14.46 47.91
C GLN A 53 -11.17 -14.16 47.49
N LEU A 54 -12.10 -15.07 47.81
CA LEU A 54 -13.51 -14.89 47.50
C LEU A 54 -14.11 -13.68 48.22
N THR A 55 -13.79 -13.48 49.52
CA THR A 55 -14.27 -12.31 50.27
C THR A 55 -13.71 -11.00 49.72
N LYS A 56 -12.42 -10.98 49.35
CA LYS A 56 -11.81 -9.82 48.68
C LYS A 56 -12.47 -9.52 47.33
N SER A 57 -12.74 -10.55 46.53
CA SER A 57 -13.42 -10.38 45.24
C SER A 57 -14.84 -9.87 45.41
N SER A 58 -15.57 -10.35 46.42
CA SER A 58 -16.92 -9.88 46.74
C SER A 58 -16.92 -8.41 47.18
N ALA A 59 -15.94 -7.98 47.99
CA ALA A 59 -15.80 -6.58 48.39
C ALA A 59 -15.49 -5.66 47.20
N ASN A 60 -14.60 -6.09 46.30
CA ASN A 60 -14.30 -5.36 45.07
C ASN A 60 -15.52 -5.26 44.15
N GLN A 61 -16.33 -6.32 44.04
CA GLN A 61 -17.56 -6.31 43.26
C GLN A 61 -18.57 -5.30 43.83
N GLN A 62 -18.66 -5.18 45.15
CA GLN A 62 -19.53 -4.21 45.82
C GLN A 62 -19.06 -2.77 45.59
N ASP A 63 -17.76 -2.51 45.64
CA ASP A 63 -17.16 -1.20 45.34
C ASP A 63 -17.41 -0.79 43.87
N LEU A 64 -17.25 -1.74 42.93
CA LEU A 64 -17.60 -1.51 41.53
C LEU A 64 -19.08 -1.17 41.35
N LEU A 65 -19.97 -1.87 42.07
CA LEU A 65 -21.41 -1.62 41.99
C LEU A 65 -21.79 -0.21 42.46
N MET A 66 -21.16 0.27 43.53
CA MET A 66 -21.36 1.64 43.99
C MET A 66 -20.87 2.66 42.96
N LYS A 67 -19.69 2.45 42.37
CA LYS A 67 -19.14 3.33 41.32
C LYS A 67 -19.98 3.34 40.05
N VAL A 68 -20.55 2.20 39.65
CA VAL A 68 -21.47 2.12 38.51
C VAL A 68 -22.73 2.95 38.81
N ASN A 69 -23.30 2.82 40.00
CA ASN A 69 -24.48 3.59 40.39
C ASN A 69 -24.20 5.11 40.47
N GLU A 70 -23.01 5.52 40.93
CA GLU A 70 -22.55 6.91 40.89
C GLU A 70 -22.43 7.44 39.45
N LEU A 71 -21.86 6.63 38.55
CA LEU A 71 -21.74 6.96 37.13
C LEU A 71 -23.11 7.04 36.44
N GLU A 72 -24.02 6.11 36.73
CA GLU A 72 -25.39 6.12 36.20
C GLU A 72 -26.13 7.39 36.65
N THR A 73 -25.98 7.79 37.91
CA THR A 73 -26.55 9.04 38.42
C THR A 73 -25.95 10.26 37.71
N ALA A 74 -24.63 10.31 37.53
CA ALA A 74 -23.96 11.39 36.81
C ALA A 74 -24.36 11.47 35.33
N VAL A 75 -24.58 10.33 34.67
CA VAL A 75 -25.11 10.27 33.30
C VAL A 75 -26.53 10.83 33.26
N GLN A 76 -27.38 10.46 34.21
CA GLN A 76 -28.76 10.93 34.28
C GLN A 76 -28.84 12.44 34.55
N GLU A 77 -27.97 12.98 35.43
CA GLU A 77 -27.83 14.43 35.64
C GLU A 77 -27.35 15.15 34.38
N HIS A 78 -26.42 14.55 33.64
CA HIS A 78 -25.93 15.11 32.38
C HIS A 78 -26.99 15.04 31.25
N GLU A 79 -27.81 14.00 31.23
CA GLU A 79 -28.97 13.88 30.33
C GLU A 79 -30.05 14.92 30.67
N GLU A 80 -30.34 15.15 31.95
CA GLU A 80 -31.25 16.22 32.38
C GLU A 80 -30.70 17.60 32.03
N TYR A 81 -29.40 17.85 32.26
CA TYR A 81 -28.74 19.10 31.86
C TYR A 81 -28.78 19.30 30.34
N SER A 82 -28.49 18.26 29.55
CA SER A 82 -28.61 18.28 28.09
C SER A 82 -30.05 18.54 27.65
N SER A 83 -31.04 17.96 28.35
CA SER A 83 -32.46 18.18 28.07
C SER A 83 -32.90 19.62 28.38
N SER A 84 -32.28 20.26 29.38
CA SER A 84 -32.51 21.65 29.75
C SER A 84 -31.90 22.63 28.74
N LEU A 85 -30.74 22.30 28.15
CA LEU A 85 -30.19 23.05 27.02
C LEU A 85 -31.10 22.98 25.80
N SER A 86 -31.74 21.83 25.52
CA SER A 86 -32.67 21.70 24.40
C SER A 86 -34.02 22.41 24.58
N ARG A 87 -34.41 22.79 25.82
CA ARG A 87 -35.66 23.53 26.07
C ARG A 87 -35.53 25.05 25.92
N GLN A 88 -34.31 25.58 25.79
CA GLN A 88 -34.10 27.00 25.48
C GLN A 88 -34.14 27.31 23.98
N ASP A 89 -34.34 26.31 23.12
CA ASP A 89 -34.35 26.45 21.65
C ASP A 89 -35.73 26.21 21.00
N GLU A 90 -36.81 26.12 21.79
CA GLU A 90 -38.18 26.11 21.25
C GLU A 90 -38.63 27.54 20.87
N GLY A 91 -38.03 28.03 19.79
CA GLY A 91 -38.31 29.36 19.26
C GLY A 91 -37.63 29.68 17.93
N GLN A 92 -37.13 28.68 17.19
CA GLN A 92 -36.75 28.83 15.79
C GLN A 92 -36.70 27.45 15.13
N GLU A 93 -37.38 27.29 14.00
CA GLU A 93 -37.20 26.14 13.11
C GLU A 93 -35.70 26.01 12.78
N THR A 94 -35.06 24.96 13.29
CA THR A 94 -33.70 24.62 12.90
C THR A 94 -33.76 23.89 11.56
N GLU A 95 -33.76 24.68 10.48
CA GLU A 95 -33.14 24.23 9.24
C GLU A 95 -31.74 23.66 9.58
N ASN A 96 -31.52 22.40 9.18
CA ASN A 96 -30.28 21.63 9.31
C ASN A 96 -29.00 22.49 9.51
N VAL A 97 -28.52 22.56 10.76
CA VAL A 97 -27.29 23.26 11.17
C VAL A 97 -26.05 22.83 10.36
N TRP A 98 -26.06 21.61 9.82
CA TRP A 98 -24.99 21.06 8.98
C TRP A 98 -24.92 21.64 7.56
N THR A 99 -25.95 22.38 7.09
CA THR A 99 -25.96 22.94 5.73
C THR A 99 -25.14 24.23 5.58
N LYS A 100 -24.68 24.84 6.69
CA LYS A 100 -23.93 26.11 6.67
C LYS A 100 -22.43 26.00 6.96
N SER A 101 -21.93 24.86 7.43
CA SER A 101 -20.49 24.66 7.70
C SER A 101 -19.86 23.78 6.62
N GLU A 102 -18.93 24.34 5.84
CA GLU A 102 -18.13 23.56 4.89
C GLU A 102 -17.10 22.70 5.65
N PHE A 103 -17.26 21.38 5.62
CA PHE A 103 -16.27 20.44 6.17
C PHE A 103 -15.28 20.00 5.09
N TYR A 104 -14.01 19.91 5.47
CA TYR A 104 -12.97 19.34 4.61
C TYR A 104 -13.13 17.83 4.51
N ARG A 105 -12.75 17.23 3.37
CA ARG A 105 -12.92 15.79 3.17
C ARG A 105 -11.94 14.94 3.97
N THR A 106 -10.75 15.45 4.22
CA THR A 106 -9.70 14.76 5.00
C THR A 106 -8.95 15.74 5.88
N CYS A 107 -8.23 15.22 6.88
CA CYS A 107 -7.30 16.03 7.67
C CYS A 107 -6.15 16.58 6.82
N ALA A 108 -5.77 15.88 5.75
CA ALA A 108 -4.75 16.35 4.81
C ALA A 108 -5.23 17.58 4.02
N ASP A 109 -6.50 17.62 3.62
CA ASP A 109 -7.10 18.78 2.95
C ASP A 109 -7.19 19.98 3.90
N LEU A 110 -7.62 19.76 5.14
CA LEU A 110 -7.64 20.78 6.19
C LEU A 110 -6.23 21.33 6.49
N ARG A 111 -5.23 20.45 6.59
CA ARG A 111 -3.83 20.87 6.79
C ARG A 111 -3.30 21.69 5.59
N ALA A 112 -3.76 21.39 4.37
CA ALA A 112 -3.27 22.05 3.18
C ALA A 112 -3.76 23.50 3.04
N THR A 113 -4.81 23.90 3.76
CA THR A 113 -5.29 25.29 3.76
C THR A 113 -4.50 26.17 4.72
N ASP A 114 -4.14 25.64 5.89
CA ASP A 114 -3.34 26.35 6.88
C ASP A 114 -2.45 25.39 7.69
N LEU A 115 -1.14 25.58 7.55
CA LEU A 115 -0.10 24.79 8.22
C LEU A 115 0.03 25.11 9.72
N SER A 116 -0.59 26.18 10.21
CA SER A 116 -0.57 26.59 11.61
C SER A 116 -1.64 25.89 12.47
N ILE A 117 -2.57 25.16 11.85
CA ILE A 117 -3.63 24.45 12.56
C ILE A 117 -3.00 23.36 13.45
N PRO A 118 -3.28 23.34 14.76
CA PRO A 118 -2.74 22.34 15.66
C PRO A 118 -3.46 20.99 15.49
N SER A 119 -2.73 19.90 15.74
CA SER A 119 -3.28 18.55 15.84
C SER A 119 -4.40 18.46 16.88
N GLY A 120 -5.41 17.65 16.60
CA GLY A 120 -6.55 17.51 17.51
C GLY A 120 -7.77 16.89 16.85
N MET A 121 -8.84 16.77 17.63
CA MET A 121 -10.13 16.27 17.14
C MET A 121 -10.82 17.32 16.24
N ARG A 122 -11.30 16.88 15.08
CA ARG A 122 -11.94 17.73 14.06
C ARG A 122 -13.03 16.95 13.33
N TRP A 123 -14.02 17.68 12.82
CA TRP A 123 -15.00 17.13 11.88
C TRP A 123 -14.46 17.19 10.46
N ILE A 124 -14.63 16.10 9.72
CA ILE A 124 -14.34 15.99 8.29
C ILE A 124 -15.49 15.27 7.60
N ASP A 125 -15.61 15.45 6.29
CA ASP A 125 -16.66 14.81 5.48
C ASP A 125 -16.08 14.03 4.27
N PRO A 126 -15.56 12.82 4.48
CA PRO A 126 -14.89 12.04 3.45
C PRO A 126 -15.69 11.74 2.19
N ASP A 127 -16.97 11.38 2.26
CA ASP A 127 -17.82 11.17 1.07
C ASP A 127 -18.23 12.50 0.42
N GLY A 128 -18.40 13.56 1.21
CA GLY A 128 -18.39 14.96 0.81
C GLY A 128 -19.67 15.71 1.17
N GLN A 129 -19.56 17.03 1.35
CA GLN A 129 -20.66 17.86 1.84
C GLN A 129 -21.99 17.62 1.12
N GLY A 130 -23.00 17.19 1.89
CA GLY A 130 -24.35 16.95 1.38
C GLY A 130 -24.48 15.72 0.48
N VAL A 131 -23.46 14.85 0.44
CA VAL A 131 -23.43 13.60 -0.31
C VAL A 131 -23.26 12.46 0.67
N GLY A 132 -24.13 11.45 0.62
CA GLY A 132 -23.98 10.27 1.45
C GLY A 132 -24.40 10.53 2.90
N GLU A 133 -23.49 10.30 3.83
CA GLU A 133 -23.76 10.31 5.28
C GLU A 133 -23.20 11.56 5.97
N ASN A 134 -23.58 11.77 7.24
CA ASN A 134 -23.11 12.93 7.99
C ASN A 134 -21.58 12.93 8.20
N PRO A 135 -20.96 14.11 8.38
CA PRO A 135 -19.54 14.25 8.71
C PRO A 135 -19.13 13.40 9.92
N ILE A 136 -17.85 13.01 9.97
CA ILE A 136 -17.28 12.19 11.04
C ILE A 136 -16.28 12.96 11.90
N HIS A 137 -16.22 12.62 13.19
CA HIS A 137 -15.31 13.25 14.15
C HIS A 137 -14.06 12.39 14.35
N VAL A 138 -12.91 12.92 13.94
CA VAL A 138 -11.64 12.17 13.83
C VAL A 138 -10.50 12.91 14.50
N TYR A 139 -9.41 12.20 14.79
CA TYR A 139 -8.17 12.84 15.20
C TYR A 139 -7.32 13.19 13.97
N CYS A 140 -7.04 14.48 13.80
CA CYS A 140 -6.12 14.97 12.78
C CYS A 140 -4.73 15.20 13.39
N ASN A 141 -3.73 14.49 12.86
CA ASN A 141 -2.34 14.84 13.11
C ASN A 141 -1.90 15.86 12.05
N MET A 142 -1.82 17.15 12.42
CA MET A 142 -1.48 18.22 11.47
C MET A 142 0.01 18.29 11.15
N SER A 143 0.88 17.59 11.89
CA SER A 143 2.29 17.44 11.53
C SER A 143 2.46 16.53 10.31
N THR A 144 1.63 15.47 10.20
CA THR A 144 1.70 14.49 9.11
C THR A 144 0.57 14.64 8.08
N GLY A 145 -0.55 15.30 8.45
CA GLY A 145 -1.79 15.33 7.68
C GLY A 145 -2.63 14.06 7.80
N SER A 146 -2.31 13.16 8.74
CA SER A 146 -2.99 11.88 8.88
C SER A 146 -4.34 12.01 9.60
N THR A 147 -5.31 11.22 9.17
CA THR A 147 -6.62 11.07 9.80
C THR A 147 -6.66 9.75 10.58
N SER A 148 -7.02 9.79 11.86
CA SER A 148 -7.20 8.59 12.68
C SER A 148 -8.62 8.48 13.21
N ILE A 149 -9.26 7.33 12.96
CA ILE A 149 -10.65 7.05 13.36
C ILE A 149 -10.65 6.29 14.69
N LEU A 150 -11.46 6.77 15.63
CA LEU A 150 -11.58 6.21 16.98
C LEU A 150 -12.46 4.96 16.97
N HIS A 151 -12.18 4.05 17.90
CA HIS A 151 -13.03 2.88 18.18
C HIS A 151 -13.01 2.50 19.66
N ASP A 152 -13.92 1.60 20.04
CA ASP A 152 -14.18 1.18 21.43
C ASP A 152 -13.16 0.21 22.05
N SER A 153 -12.07 -0.11 21.35
CA SER A 153 -11.17 -1.23 21.68
C SER A 153 -9.68 -0.87 21.55
N GLU A 154 -9.33 0.39 21.85
CA GLU A 154 -7.95 0.92 21.74
C GLU A 154 -7.02 0.54 22.90
N SER A 155 -7.59 0.08 24.02
CA SER A 155 -6.85 -0.41 25.19
C SER A 155 -6.43 -1.87 25.03
N SER A 156 -5.45 -2.31 25.84
CA SER A 156 -5.08 -3.72 25.88
C SER A 156 -6.15 -4.54 26.60
N ILE A 157 -6.66 -5.58 25.94
CA ILE A 157 -7.74 -6.43 26.46
C ILE A 157 -7.23 -7.87 26.58
N LYS A 158 -7.42 -8.44 27.78
CA LYS A 158 -7.11 -9.85 28.03
C LYS A 158 -8.16 -10.75 27.36
N VAL A 159 -7.69 -11.74 26.61
CA VAL A 159 -8.52 -12.82 26.06
C VAL A 159 -9.00 -13.69 27.22
N SER A 160 -10.31 -13.88 27.32
CA SER A 160 -10.91 -14.76 28.33
C SER A 160 -10.58 -16.24 28.05
N TYR A 161 -10.99 -17.14 28.93
CA TYR A 161 -10.85 -18.57 28.69
C TYR A 161 -11.50 -18.95 27.36
N CYS A 162 -10.71 -19.47 26.43
CA CYS A 162 -11.20 -19.91 25.13
C CYS A 162 -10.42 -21.12 24.62
N ALA A 163 -11.05 -22.29 24.63
CA ALA A 163 -10.43 -23.53 24.17
C ALA A 163 -10.56 -23.74 22.65
N GLU A 164 -11.72 -23.42 22.09
CA GLU A 164 -12.06 -23.66 20.69
C GLU A 164 -11.56 -22.54 19.76
N PRO A 165 -11.38 -22.80 18.46
CA PRO A 165 -11.05 -21.77 17.47
C PRO A 165 -11.98 -20.55 17.53
N GLY A 166 -11.42 -19.36 17.75
CA GLY A 166 -12.13 -18.08 17.74
C GLY A 166 -13.30 -17.94 18.72
N CYS A 167 -13.38 -18.77 19.77
CA CYS A 167 -14.49 -18.69 20.72
C CYS A 167 -14.47 -17.43 21.58
N TYR A 168 -13.30 -16.80 21.74
CA TYR A 168 -13.23 -15.40 22.12
C TYR A 168 -13.35 -14.56 20.86
N SER A 169 -14.32 -13.66 20.86
CA SER A 169 -14.57 -12.75 19.73
C SER A 169 -14.86 -11.34 20.24
N ARG A 170 -14.11 -10.37 19.73
CA ARG A 170 -14.30 -8.94 20.03
C ARG A 170 -14.65 -8.20 18.74
N SER A 171 -15.91 -7.79 18.62
CA SER A 171 -16.33 -6.83 17.59
C SER A 171 -15.77 -5.44 17.90
N ILE A 172 -15.40 -4.70 16.85
CA ILE A 172 -14.82 -3.36 16.94
C ILE A 172 -15.85 -2.36 16.44
N ILE A 173 -16.21 -1.40 17.31
CA ILE A 173 -17.19 -0.36 17.03
C ILE A 173 -16.45 0.95 16.79
N TYR A 174 -16.45 1.42 15.54
CA TYR A 174 -15.85 2.69 15.15
C TYR A 174 -16.81 3.85 15.39
N GLN A 175 -16.27 5.01 15.75
CA GLN A 175 -17.01 6.28 15.87
C GLN A 175 -17.28 6.94 14.51
N ALA A 176 -17.20 6.17 13.43
CA ALA A 176 -17.49 6.56 12.06
C ALA A 176 -18.19 5.40 11.37
N SER A 177 -19.09 5.72 10.44
CA SER A 177 -19.76 4.71 9.65
C SER A 177 -18.80 4.03 8.68
N MET A 178 -19.14 2.80 8.26
CA MET A 178 -18.31 2.08 7.30
C MET A 178 -18.27 2.77 5.92
N ALA A 179 -19.33 3.49 5.53
CA ALA A 179 -19.37 4.27 4.30
C ALA A 179 -18.35 5.41 4.33
N GLN A 180 -18.31 6.19 5.41
CA GLN A 180 -17.34 7.27 5.60
C GLN A 180 -15.91 6.75 5.75
N ILE A 181 -15.72 5.61 6.43
CA ILE A 181 -14.41 4.95 6.52
C ILE A 181 -13.91 4.49 5.14
N LYS A 182 -14.77 3.88 4.32
CA LYS A 182 -14.44 3.48 2.94
C LYS A 182 -14.09 4.69 2.08
N ALA A 183 -14.89 5.76 2.16
CA ALA A 183 -14.61 7.01 1.46
C ALA A 183 -13.26 7.62 1.88
N LEU A 184 -12.94 7.64 3.18
CA LEU A 184 -11.65 8.11 3.67
C LEU A 184 -10.49 7.24 3.14
N ALA A 185 -10.63 5.92 3.17
CA ALA A 185 -9.62 5.00 2.66
C ALA A 185 -9.41 5.17 1.15
N ASP A 186 -10.48 5.41 0.40
CA ASP A 186 -10.41 5.66 -1.04
C ASP A 186 -9.73 6.98 -1.35
N LEU A 187 -9.95 8.04 -0.55
CA LEU A 187 -9.30 9.35 -0.66
C LEU A 187 -7.83 9.35 -0.24
N SER A 188 -7.42 8.39 0.58
CA SER A 188 -6.08 8.36 1.15
C SER A 188 -5.12 7.55 0.28
N SER A 189 -3.84 7.93 0.25
CA SER A 189 -2.83 7.14 -0.48
C SER A 189 -2.58 5.79 0.21
N GLU A 190 -2.55 5.79 1.53
CA GLU A 190 -2.34 4.60 2.35
C GLU A 190 -3.20 4.66 3.60
N CYS A 191 -3.56 3.49 4.11
CA CYS A 191 -4.13 3.33 5.44
C CYS A 191 -3.43 2.18 6.12
N HIS A 192 -3.29 2.28 7.43
CA HIS A 192 -2.73 1.22 8.24
C HIS A 192 -3.46 1.12 9.57
N GLN A 193 -3.46 -0.08 10.12
CA GLN A 193 -3.98 -0.35 11.46
C GLN A 193 -3.02 -1.29 12.18
N SER A 194 -2.56 -0.84 13.34
CA SER A 194 -1.59 -1.60 14.14
C SER A 194 -2.31 -2.61 15.03
N ILE A 195 -1.72 -3.78 15.18
CA ILE A 195 -2.20 -4.81 16.10
C ILE A 195 -1.01 -5.37 16.90
N THR A 196 -1.25 -5.68 18.16
CA THR A 196 -0.29 -6.36 19.03
C THR A 196 -0.99 -7.46 19.79
N TYR A 197 -0.33 -8.61 19.89
CA TYR A 197 -0.79 -9.73 20.68
C TYR A 197 0.35 -10.26 21.55
N ASP A 198 0.20 -10.10 22.86
CA ASP A 198 1.07 -10.68 23.86
C ASP A 198 0.54 -12.06 24.23
N CYS A 199 1.35 -13.09 24.04
CA CYS A 199 0.94 -14.48 24.13
C CYS A 199 1.88 -15.30 25.04
N PHE A 200 1.28 -16.24 25.76
CA PHE A 200 1.96 -17.30 26.47
C PHE A 200 1.15 -18.58 26.30
N LEU A 201 1.70 -19.57 25.59
CA LEU A 201 1.01 -20.82 25.24
C LEU A 201 -0.37 -20.57 24.60
N ALA A 202 -0.50 -19.52 23.81
CA ALA A 202 -1.73 -19.11 23.13
C ALA A 202 -1.41 -18.85 21.64
N PRO A 203 -1.15 -19.91 20.85
CA PRO A 203 -0.74 -19.76 19.47
C PRO A 203 -1.91 -19.35 18.57
N TYR A 204 -1.60 -18.71 17.45
CA TYR A 204 -2.59 -18.42 16.42
C TYR A 204 -2.96 -19.68 15.65
N LYS A 205 -2.03 -20.63 15.49
CA LYS A 205 -2.21 -21.87 14.76
C LYS A 205 -1.46 -23.04 15.41
N VAL A 206 -2.03 -24.24 15.35
CA VAL A 206 -1.36 -25.49 15.75
C VAL A 206 -1.58 -26.54 14.66
N GLY A 207 -0.50 -27.08 14.09
CA GLY A 207 -0.58 -27.99 12.95
C GLY A 207 -1.26 -27.31 11.76
N ASN A 208 -2.37 -27.86 11.27
CA ASN A 208 -3.19 -27.24 10.22
C ASN A 208 -4.41 -26.47 10.76
N THR A 209 -4.64 -26.47 12.07
CA THR A 209 -5.81 -25.83 12.69
C THR A 209 -5.49 -24.40 13.08
N VAL A 210 -6.23 -23.45 12.52
CA VAL A 210 -6.15 -22.03 12.88
C VAL A 210 -7.11 -21.75 14.04
N TYR A 211 -6.61 -21.09 15.07
CA TYR A 211 -7.38 -20.74 16.27
C TYR A 211 -7.69 -19.26 16.38
N SER A 212 -6.95 -18.42 15.66
CA SER A 212 -7.08 -16.97 15.74
C SER A 212 -7.06 -16.34 14.34
N TRP A 213 -7.91 -15.35 14.12
CA TRP A 213 -8.01 -14.57 12.88
C TRP A 213 -8.72 -13.24 13.17
N TRP A 214 -8.63 -12.30 12.24
CA TRP A 214 -9.41 -11.07 12.29
C TRP A 214 -10.35 -10.99 11.10
N ASN A 215 -11.41 -10.19 11.21
CA ASN A 215 -12.34 -9.96 10.11
C ASN A 215 -12.10 -8.59 9.48
N ASP A 216 -12.10 -8.56 8.16
CA ASP A 216 -11.99 -7.33 7.39
C ASP A 216 -13.28 -6.51 7.38
N ARG A 217 -13.25 -5.36 6.70
CA ARG A 217 -14.38 -4.43 6.58
C ARG A 217 -15.63 -5.01 5.93
N ASP A 218 -15.49 -6.10 5.19
CA ASP A 218 -16.59 -6.80 4.53
C ASP A 218 -16.95 -8.12 5.25
N GLY A 219 -16.29 -8.38 6.39
CA GLY A 219 -16.54 -9.52 7.27
C GLY A 219 -15.74 -10.78 6.94
N ASN A 220 -14.88 -10.77 5.92
CA ASN A 220 -14.10 -11.96 5.56
C ASN A 220 -12.98 -12.19 6.57
N SER A 221 -12.66 -13.47 6.82
CA SER A 221 -11.60 -13.84 7.76
C SER A 221 -10.23 -13.70 7.12
N GLN A 222 -9.30 -13.08 7.85
CA GLN A 222 -7.94 -12.77 7.44
C GLN A 222 -6.96 -13.37 8.45
N TYR A 223 -5.86 -13.93 7.94
CA TYR A 223 -4.95 -14.79 8.72
C TYR A 223 -3.53 -14.24 8.86
N PHE A 224 -3.24 -13.11 8.22
CA PHE A 224 -1.96 -12.41 8.34
C PHE A 224 -2.07 -11.32 9.40
N TRP A 225 -1.03 -11.13 10.20
CA TRP A 225 -1.01 -10.17 11.31
C TRP A 225 -0.07 -8.99 11.06
N SER A 226 0.57 -8.93 9.89
CA SER A 226 1.31 -7.75 9.41
C SER A 226 1.44 -7.71 7.89
N GLY A 227 1.60 -6.52 7.30
CA GLY A 227 1.87 -6.33 5.87
C GLY A 227 0.64 -6.01 5.03
N ASN A 228 0.71 -6.33 3.73
CA ASN A 228 -0.29 -5.95 2.72
C ASN A 228 -0.95 -7.16 2.01
N ASN A 229 -0.68 -8.38 2.49
CA ASN A 229 -1.03 -9.60 1.77
C ASN A 229 -2.50 -10.00 1.97
N ALA A 230 -3.38 -9.59 1.07
CA ALA A 230 -4.78 -10.04 1.07
C ALA A 230 -4.99 -11.47 0.51
N ASP A 231 -3.91 -12.13 0.06
CA ASP A 231 -3.98 -13.46 -0.57
C ASP A 231 -4.19 -14.61 0.44
N GLY A 232 -4.46 -14.30 1.71
CA GLY A 232 -4.68 -15.29 2.77
C GLY A 232 -3.41 -15.97 3.31
N ILE A 233 -2.23 -15.46 2.94
CA ILE A 233 -0.94 -15.99 3.42
C ILE A 233 -0.79 -15.68 4.91
N TYR A 234 -0.74 -16.73 5.73
CA TYR A 234 -0.49 -16.65 7.16
C TYR A 234 0.93 -16.13 7.46
N THR A 235 1.05 -14.93 8.04
CA THR A 235 2.36 -14.34 8.39
C THR A 235 2.23 -13.30 9.50
N CYS A 236 3.28 -13.12 10.28
CA CYS A 236 3.44 -12.00 11.22
C CYS A 236 4.66 -11.16 10.86
N GLN A 237 4.87 -10.04 11.56
CA GLN A 237 6.00 -9.14 11.27
C GLN A 237 7.35 -9.84 11.40
N CYS A 238 7.56 -10.65 12.45
CA CYS A 238 8.83 -11.37 12.61
C CYS A 238 9.09 -12.38 11.49
N GLY A 239 8.04 -12.97 10.91
CA GLY A 239 8.14 -13.88 9.78
C GLY A 239 8.52 -13.16 8.50
N ILE A 240 8.01 -11.94 8.29
CA ILE A 240 8.41 -11.06 7.18
C ILE A 240 9.87 -10.65 7.32
N ASP A 241 10.29 -10.29 8.53
CA ASP A 241 11.66 -9.81 8.80
C ASP A 241 12.67 -10.96 8.94
N GLY A 242 12.20 -12.22 9.01
CA GLY A 242 13.05 -13.41 9.21
C GLY A 242 13.73 -13.47 10.57
N ASN A 243 13.14 -12.84 11.60
CA ASN A 243 13.75 -12.67 12.93
C ASN A 243 12.89 -13.19 14.09
N CYS A 244 11.93 -14.09 13.82
CA CYS A 244 11.18 -14.75 14.88
C CYS A 244 12.12 -15.46 15.86
N VAL A 245 11.71 -15.50 17.13
CA VAL A 245 12.47 -16.14 18.23
C VAL A 245 12.80 -17.59 17.91
N ASP A 246 11.84 -18.28 17.32
CA ASP A 246 11.98 -19.63 16.81
C ASP A 246 11.89 -19.54 15.29
N SER A 247 13.00 -19.85 14.62
CA SER A 247 13.11 -19.73 13.17
C SER A 247 12.26 -20.76 12.41
N SER A 248 11.67 -21.74 13.10
CA SER A 248 10.78 -22.75 12.49
C SER A 248 9.33 -22.29 12.33
N VAL A 249 8.96 -21.16 12.93
CA VAL A 249 7.60 -20.61 12.89
C VAL A 249 7.55 -19.25 12.18
N THR A 250 6.37 -18.90 11.67
CA THR A 250 6.12 -17.63 10.95
C THR A 250 5.66 -16.48 11.85
N CYS A 251 5.29 -16.80 13.09
CA CYS A 251 4.85 -15.86 14.13
C CYS A 251 5.41 -16.30 15.47
N ASN A 252 5.81 -15.35 16.32
CA ASN A 252 6.38 -15.68 17.63
C ASN A 252 5.39 -16.47 18.49
N CYS A 253 4.10 -16.11 18.44
CA CYS A 253 3.07 -16.75 19.25
C CYS A 253 2.82 -18.22 18.92
N ASP A 254 3.21 -18.69 17.74
CA ASP A 254 3.09 -20.11 17.38
C ASP A 254 4.24 -20.97 17.91
N SER A 255 5.28 -20.34 18.47
CA SER A 255 6.38 -21.07 19.08
C SER A 255 5.91 -21.85 20.31
N LEU A 256 6.48 -23.04 20.51
CA LEU A 256 6.27 -23.85 21.72
C LEU A 256 7.07 -23.34 22.93
N ALA A 257 7.73 -22.19 22.83
CA ALA A 257 8.51 -21.60 23.90
C ALA A 257 7.64 -21.27 25.11
N LYS A 258 8.03 -21.77 26.29
CA LYS A 258 7.34 -21.53 27.57
C LYS A 258 7.75 -20.18 28.19
N ARG A 259 7.65 -19.09 27.42
CA ARG A 259 7.93 -17.72 27.85
C ARG A 259 6.96 -16.75 27.20
N GLN A 260 6.86 -15.54 27.76
CA GLN A 260 6.05 -14.50 27.16
C GLN A 260 6.65 -14.09 25.81
N LEU A 261 5.81 -14.06 24.79
CA LEU A 261 6.13 -13.64 23.44
C LEU A 261 5.13 -12.59 22.96
N THR A 262 5.51 -11.89 21.90
CA THR A 262 4.69 -10.83 21.32
C THR A 262 4.82 -10.88 19.80
N ASP A 263 3.69 -10.78 19.12
CA ASP A 263 3.62 -10.42 17.71
C ASP A 263 2.99 -9.03 17.61
N SER A 264 3.76 -8.09 17.06
CA SER A 264 3.31 -6.72 16.76
C SER A 264 3.49 -6.45 15.28
N GLY A 265 2.47 -5.88 14.65
CA GLY A 265 2.46 -5.63 13.22
C GLY A 265 1.48 -4.54 12.81
N ALA A 266 1.54 -4.17 11.54
CA ALA A 266 0.60 -3.23 10.94
C ALA A 266 0.04 -3.83 9.66
N ILE A 267 -1.29 -3.94 9.61
CA ILE A 267 -2.00 -4.24 8.38
C ILE A 267 -2.01 -2.96 7.55
N ARG A 268 -1.61 -3.02 6.28
CA ARG A 268 -1.47 -1.87 5.37
C ARG A 268 -2.36 -1.94 4.14
N ASN A 269 -3.14 -3.02 4.01
CA ASN A 269 -4.07 -3.17 2.90
C ASN A 269 -5.34 -2.36 3.14
N LYS A 270 -5.34 -1.13 2.64
CA LYS A 270 -6.50 -0.22 2.77
C LYS A 270 -7.79 -0.74 2.13
N ASN A 271 -7.69 -1.75 1.25
CA ASN A 271 -8.85 -2.32 0.56
C ASN A 271 -9.62 -3.34 1.41
N ILE A 272 -9.07 -3.74 2.56
CA ILE A 272 -9.73 -4.67 3.50
C ILE A 272 -9.80 -4.07 4.93
N LEU A 273 -9.00 -3.03 5.23
CA LEU A 273 -9.14 -2.26 6.46
C LEU A 273 -10.42 -1.43 6.48
N PRO A 274 -11.01 -1.19 7.67
CA PRO A 274 -10.50 -1.51 9.01
C PRO A 274 -10.71 -2.96 9.46
N ILE A 275 -10.03 -3.35 10.54
CA ILE A 275 -10.32 -4.57 11.30
C ILE A 275 -11.67 -4.39 12.02
N THR A 276 -12.64 -5.25 11.75
CA THR A 276 -13.99 -5.18 12.34
C THR A 276 -14.20 -6.15 13.50
N ARG A 277 -13.38 -7.19 13.60
CA ARG A 277 -13.45 -8.19 14.67
C ARG A 277 -12.12 -8.87 14.89
N LEU A 278 -11.80 -9.18 16.14
CA LEU A 278 -10.67 -10.00 16.55
C LEU A 278 -11.15 -11.30 17.18
N ASN A 279 -10.63 -12.43 16.71
CA ASN A 279 -11.00 -13.74 17.19
C ASN A 279 -9.75 -14.48 17.68
N PHE A 280 -9.82 -15.04 18.88
CA PHE A 280 -8.71 -15.77 19.50
C PHE A 280 -9.19 -17.09 20.08
N GLY A 281 -8.27 -18.05 20.14
CA GLY A 281 -8.50 -19.38 20.72
C GLY A 281 -7.29 -19.91 21.49
N LEU A 282 -7.41 -21.13 22.00
CA LEU A 282 -6.38 -21.84 22.78
C LEU A 282 -5.87 -21.18 24.07
N THR A 283 -6.61 -20.24 24.66
CA THR A 283 -6.36 -19.72 26.02
C THR A 283 -7.01 -20.63 27.09
N LYS A 284 -6.68 -21.92 27.07
CA LYS A 284 -7.35 -22.98 27.84
C LYS A 284 -6.75 -23.31 29.22
N SER A 285 -5.54 -22.86 29.52
CA SER A 285 -4.85 -23.15 30.78
C SER A 285 -4.84 -21.93 31.69
N LEU A 286 -4.82 -22.13 33.02
CA LEU A 286 -4.54 -21.05 33.98
C LEU A 286 -3.18 -20.38 33.71
N THR A 287 -2.26 -21.10 33.09
CA THR A 287 -0.95 -20.57 32.70
C THR A 287 -0.99 -19.87 31.34
N SER A 288 -1.91 -20.22 30.43
CA SER A 288 -1.97 -19.58 29.11
C SER A 288 -2.56 -18.19 29.20
N SER A 289 -2.00 -17.24 28.47
CA SER A 289 -2.48 -15.86 28.43
C SER A 289 -2.38 -15.30 27.03
N GLY A 290 -3.42 -14.57 26.62
CA GLY A 290 -3.43 -13.75 25.42
C GLY A 290 -3.91 -12.35 25.79
N ILE A 291 -3.21 -11.31 25.36
CA ILE A 291 -3.61 -9.91 25.53
C ILE A 291 -3.47 -9.25 24.17
N HIS A 292 -4.56 -8.72 23.64
CA HIS A 292 -4.53 -8.02 22.35
C HIS A 292 -4.68 -6.51 22.55
N LYS A 293 -4.11 -5.75 21.62
CA LYS A 293 -4.28 -4.30 21.51
C LYS A 293 -4.44 -3.94 20.05
N LEU A 294 -5.50 -3.20 19.74
CA LEU A 294 -5.78 -2.70 18.40
C LEU A 294 -5.57 -1.19 18.36
N GLY A 295 -4.78 -0.71 17.41
CA GLY A 295 -4.62 0.71 17.14
C GLY A 295 -5.74 1.24 16.26
N ARG A 296 -5.88 2.57 16.24
CA ARG A 296 -6.80 3.27 15.33
C ARG A 296 -6.50 2.94 13.87
N LEU A 297 -7.53 2.99 13.03
CA LEU A 297 -7.33 3.08 11.59
C LEU A 297 -6.76 4.46 11.29
N THR A 298 -5.54 4.50 10.77
CA THR A 298 -4.86 5.75 10.39
C THR A 298 -4.64 5.77 8.89
N CYS A 299 -5.24 6.75 8.22
CA CYS A 299 -5.12 6.98 6.80
C CYS A 299 -4.34 8.28 6.52
N SER A 300 -3.51 8.27 5.47
CA SER A 300 -2.64 9.40 5.13
C SER A 300 -2.37 9.56 3.63
N GLY A 301 -1.91 10.76 3.28
CA GLY A 301 -1.70 11.22 1.90
C GLY A 301 -2.98 11.29 1.08
N SER A 302 -2.87 11.51 -0.23
CA SER A 302 -4.02 11.69 -1.13
C SER A 302 -3.93 10.76 -2.34
N SER A 303 -5.00 10.03 -2.62
CA SER A 303 -5.16 9.19 -3.81
C SER A 303 -5.56 9.99 -5.05
N ARG A 304 -5.94 11.26 -4.88
CA ARG A 304 -6.29 12.15 -5.98
C ARG A 304 -5.03 12.88 -6.47
N PRO A 305 -4.75 12.93 -7.78
CA PRO A 305 -4.01 14.06 -8.32
C PRO A 305 -4.81 15.31 -7.97
N ARG A 306 -4.18 16.32 -7.37
CA ARG A 306 -4.83 17.60 -7.05
C ARG A 306 -5.55 18.10 -8.31
N ARG A 307 -6.88 18.00 -8.35
CA ARG A 307 -7.68 18.70 -9.34
C ARG A 307 -7.64 20.17 -8.95
N ASN A 308 -7.13 21.02 -9.83
CA ASN A 308 -7.40 22.44 -9.78
C ASN A 308 -8.93 22.60 -9.74
N ILE A 309 -9.46 23.11 -8.62
CA ILE A 309 -10.81 23.65 -8.55
C ILE A 309 -10.80 24.89 -9.45
N PRO A 310 -11.73 25.05 -10.42
CA PRO A 310 -11.87 26.32 -11.11
C PRO A 310 -12.35 27.34 -10.08
N GLY A 311 -11.43 28.13 -9.52
CA GLY A 311 -11.77 29.18 -8.54
C GLY A 311 -10.67 29.64 -7.59
N GLN A 312 -9.58 28.90 -7.37
CA GLN A 312 -8.49 29.37 -6.50
C GLN A 312 -7.11 29.14 -7.11
N SER A 313 -6.45 30.25 -7.43
CA SER A 313 -5.08 30.30 -7.92
C SER A 313 -4.11 30.09 -6.75
N LEU A 314 -3.36 28.98 -6.75
CA LEU A 314 -2.01 28.95 -6.16
C LEU A 314 -1.12 27.92 -6.87
N LYS A 315 0.09 28.37 -7.23
CA LYS A 315 1.07 27.71 -8.11
C LYS A 315 1.75 26.48 -7.46
N LEU A 316 2.10 25.49 -8.31
CA LEU A 316 2.85 24.23 -8.10
C LEU A 316 4.37 24.45 -7.75
N PRO A 317 5.14 23.50 -7.15
CA PRO A 317 5.54 22.14 -7.68
C PRO A 317 5.63 21.01 -6.60
N GLY A 318 5.76 19.69 -6.81
CA GLY A 318 5.92 18.77 -7.93
C GLY A 318 6.10 17.31 -7.40
N GLN A 319 5.70 16.31 -8.21
CA GLN A 319 5.99 14.83 -8.18
C GLN A 319 5.49 13.99 -6.98
N VAL A 320 4.48 13.11 -7.09
CA VAL A 320 4.28 11.86 -7.90
C VAL A 320 5.19 10.70 -7.47
N GLY A 321 4.62 9.72 -6.76
CA GLY A 321 5.21 8.41 -6.49
C GLY A 321 4.12 7.34 -6.45
N GLY A 322 3.82 6.73 -7.60
CA GLY A 322 2.97 5.56 -7.71
C GLY A 322 3.71 4.49 -8.52
N THR A 323 4.07 3.39 -7.87
CA THR A 323 4.53 2.17 -8.56
C THR A 323 3.38 1.17 -8.57
N ALA A 324 2.60 1.18 -9.65
CA ALA A 324 1.81 0.02 -10.04
C ALA A 324 2.69 -0.89 -10.89
N ILE A 325 2.61 -2.20 -10.68
CA ILE A 325 2.81 -3.14 -11.79
C ILE A 325 1.40 -3.63 -12.16
N ALA A 326 0.66 -2.74 -12.82
CA ALA A 326 -0.67 -2.98 -13.35
C ALA A 326 -0.56 -3.58 -14.75
N LYS A 327 -1.13 -4.77 -14.95
CA LYS A 327 -1.43 -5.26 -16.30
C LYS A 327 -2.47 -4.32 -16.92
N LEU A 328 -2.31 -3.96 -18.19
CA LEU A 328 -3.27 -3.12 -18.92
C LEU A 328 -4.64 -3.83 -19.04
N PRO A 329 -5.76 -3.15 -18.77
CA PRO A 329 -7.08 -3.76 -18.88
C PRO A 329 -7.36 -4.10 -20.33
N THR A 330 -7.91 -5.27 -20.65
CA THR A 330 -8.20 -5.69 -22.03
C THR A 330 -9.69 -5.57 -22.39
N SER A 331 -10.52 -5.16 -21.43
CA SER A 331 -11.96 -4.98 -21.59
C SER A 331 -12.53 -4.04 -20.52
N CYS A 332 -13.73 -3.54 -20.72
CA CYS A 332 -14.53 -2.85 -19.71
C CYS A 332 -14.75 -3.72 -18.46
N GLY A 333 -14.76 -5.05 -18.61
CA GLY A 333 -14.77 -5.97 -17.47
C GLY A 333 -13.52 -5.82 -16.60
N ASP A 334 -12.35 -5.67 -17.22
CA ASP A 334 -11.09 -5.45 -16.51
C ASP A 334 -11.03 -4.05 -15.90
N VAL A 335 -11.49 -3.04 -16.62
CA VAL A 335 -11.65 -1.67 -16.12
C VAL A 335 -12.57 -1.66 -14.88
N LYS A 336 -13.69 -2.38 -14.90
CA LYS A 336 -14.57 -2.55 -13.73
C LYS A 336 -13.85 -3.22 -12.55
N LYS A 337 -13.05 -4.25 -12.81
CA LYS A 337 -12.23 -4.95 -11.80
C LYS A 337 -11.07 -4.09 -11.27
N MET A 338 -10.59 -3.12 -12.05
CA MET A 338 -9.63 -2.08 -11.64
C MET A 338 -10.27 -0.99 -10.77
N GLY A 339 -11.56 -1.12 -10.45
CA GLY A 339 -12.26 -0.22 -9.53
C GLY A 339 -12.92 0.98 -10.18
N TYR A 340 -12.96 1.05 -11.52
CA TYR A 340 -13.75 2.06 -12.22
C TYR A 340 -15.24 1.66 -12.21
N THR A 341 -16.09 2.49 -11.59
CA THR A 341 -17.52 2.20 -11.37
C THR A 341 -18.47 3.13 -12.13
N LEU A 342 -17.95 4.23 -12.68
CA LEU A 342 -18.72 5.20 -13.46
C LEU A 342 -18.66 4.85 -14.95
N SER A 343 -19.82 4.85 -15.61
CA SER A 343 -19.87 4.70 -17.06
C SER A 343 -19.11 5.85 -17.73
N GLY A 344 -18.31 5.54 -18.75
CA GLY A 344 -17.40 6.52 -19.31
C GLY A 344 -16.49 5.94 -20.37
N PHE A 345 -15.64 6.80 -20.94
CA PHE A 345 -14.62 6.40 -21.90
C PHE A 345 -13.39 5.90 -21.15
N PHE A 346 -12.91 4.72 -21.50
CA PHE A 346 -11.78 4.04 -20.90
C PHE A 346 -10.85 3.50 -21.97
N PHE A 347 -9.58 3.37 -21.62
CA PHE A 347 -8.57 2.80 -22.51
C PHE A 347 -8.28 1.36 -22.12
N ILE A 348 -8.40 0.47 -23.09
CA ILE A 348 -8.14 -0.96 -22.92
C ILE A 348 -7.11 -1.41 -23.96
N LYS A 349 -6.34 -2.44 -23.64
CA LYS A 349 -5.46 -3.11 -24.58
C LYS A 349 -6.31 -3.91 -25.57
N GLY A 350 -6.45 -3.39 -26.79
CA GLY A 350 -6.98 -4.12 -27.93
C GLY A 350 -5.98 -5.14 -28.49
N PRO A 351 -6.36 -5.91 -29.52
CA PRO A 351 -5.55 -7.00 -30.08
C PRO A 351 -4.31 -6.50 -30.85
N LYS A 352 -4.29 -5.23 -31.30
CA LYS A 352 -3.16 -4.64 -32.04
C LYS A 352 -2.62 -3.34 -31.44
N MET A 353 -3.49 -2.53 -30.83
CA MET A 353 -3.17 -1.21 -30.26
C MET A 353 -4.16 -0.90 -29.12
N MET A 354 -3.93 0.18 -28.37
CA MET A 354 -4.81 0.56 -27.27
C MET A 354 -6.11 1.16 -27.83
N GLU A 355 -7.24 0.69 -27.32
CA GLU A 355 -8.59 1.06 -27.72
C GLU A 355 -9.22 1.98 -26.69
N SER A 356 -9.85 3.05 -27.15
CA SER A 356 -10.86 3.80 -26.42
C SER A 356 -12.20 3.09 -26.56
N VAL A 357 -12.77 2.70 -25.43
CA VAL A 357 -14.09 2.08 -25.33
C VAL A 357 -14.94 2.88 -24.36
N TYR A 358 -16.23 3.01 -24.63
CA TYR A 358 -17.19 3.46 -23.64
C TYR A 358 -17.66 2.24 -22.86
N CYS A 359 -17.35 2.22 -21.57
CA CYS A 359 -17.85 1.22 -20.65
C CYS A 359 -19.12 1.72 -19.99
N ASN A 360 -20.22 0.99 -20.13
CA ASN A 360 -21.46 1.30 -19.46
C ASN A 360 -21.64 0.40 -18.23
N PHE A 361 -21.15 0.85 -17.07
CA PHE A 361 -21.18 0.06 -15.83
C PHE A 361 -22.55 -0.02 -15.16
N THR A 362 -23.56 0.69 -15.68
CA THR A 362 -24.97 0.46 -15.32
C THR A 362 -25.54 -0.83 -15.91
N LYS A 363 -24.86 -1.43 -16.89
CA LYS A 363 -25.26 -2.68 -17.57
C LYS A 363 -24.47 -3.88 -17.07
N PHE A 364 -25.01 -5.08 -17.26
CA PHE A 364 -24.31 -6.33 -16.96
C PHE A 364 -23.26 -6.61 -18.02
N SER A 365 -22.17 -7.31 -17.67
CA SER A 365 -21.05 -7.56 -18.59
C SER A 365 -21.40 -8.39 -19.83
N THR A 366 -22.57 -9.02 -19.84
CA THR A 366 -23.12 -9.80 -20.96
C THR A 366 -23.97 -8.97 -21.91
N ASP A 367 -24.32 -7.73 -21.54
CA ASP A 367 -25.14 -6.85 -22.37
C ASP A 367 -24.29 -6.26 -23.50
N GLU A 368 -24.83 -6.18 -24.73
CA GLU A 368 -24.12 -5.61 -25.88
C GLU A 368 -23.69 -4.15 -25.66
N ASP A 369 -24.45 -3.40 -24.86
CA ASP A 369 -24.17 -2.00 -24.51
C ASP A 369 -23.18 -1.82 -23.35
N PHE A 370 -22.68 -2.91 -22.74
CA PHE A 370 -21.71 -2.83 -21.64
C PHE A 370 -20.36 -2.27 -22.07
N GLN A 371 -19.92 -2.60 -23.28
CA GLN A 371 -18.67 -2.11 -23.86
C GLN A 371 -18.93 -1.72 -25.32
N LYS A 372 -18.79 -0.42 -25.59
CA LYS A 372 -18.91 0.11 -26.94
C LYS A 372 -17.56 0.61 -27.41
N PHE A 373 -17.06 0.13 -28.54
CA PHE A 373 -15.82 0.65 -29.12
C PHE A 373 -16.00 2.08 -29.62
N ILE A 374 -15.04 2.96 -29.33
CA ILE A 374 -15.09 4.40 -29.64
C ILE A 374 -13.97 4.80 -30.60
N GLY A 375 -12.76 4.27 -30.41
CA GLY A 375 -11.61 4.60 -31.24
C GLY A 375 -10.32 4.01 -30.68
N TYR A 376 -9.17 4.44 -31.17
CA TYR A 376 -7.85 4.04 -30.64
C TYR A 376 -7.19 5.20 -29.90
N ILE A 377 -6.32 4.91 -28.92
CA ILE A 377 -5.52 5.92 -28.23
C ILE A 377 -4.02 5.57 -28.20
N ASP A 378 -3.17 6.59 -28.22
CA ASP A 378 -1.71 6.47 -28.09
C ASP A 378 -1.24 6.44 -26.63
N GLY A 379 -1.62 5.41 -25.86
CA GLY A 379 -1.07 5.19 -24.53
C GLY A 379 0.33 4.57 -24.58
N LYS A 380 1.34 5.36 -24.21
CA LYS A 380 2.78 5.02 -24.29
C LYS A 380 3.32 4.60 -22.92
N SER A 381 3.79 3.36 -22.78
CA SER A 381 4.35 2.76 -21.55
C SER A 381 5.67 3.38 -21.11
N ALA A 382 6.44 3.92 -22.06
CA ALA A 382 7.63 4.73 -21.79
C ALA A 382 7.44 6.12 -22.43
N PRO A 383 7.30 7.20 -21.64
CA PRO A 383 7.26 8.54 -22.22
C PRO A 383 8.58 8.79 -22.95
N THR A 384 8.50 8.93 -24.26
CA THR A 384 9.66 9.17 -25.12
C THR A 384 9.41 10.45 -25.89
N TYR A 385 9.96 11.55 -25.37
CA TYR A 385 9.97 12.86 -26.02
C TYR A 385 11.27 13.55 -25.64
N PHE A 386 12.01 14.04 -26.61
CA PHE A 386 13.19 14.86 -26.37
C PHE A 386 13.19 16.09 -27.25
N TYR A 387 13.86 17.12 -26.75
CA TYR A 387 14.20 18.34 -27.43
C TYR A 387 15.60 18.75 -26.92
N VAL A 388 16.60 18.57 -27.78
CA VAL A 388 18.01 18.84 -27.47
C VAL A 388 18.56 19.90 -28.39
N GLN A 389 19.48 20.73 -27.88
CA GLN A 389 20.05 21.87 -28.59
C GLN A 389 21.57 21.89 -28.50
N ARG A 390 22.20 22.53 -29.49
CA ARG A 390 23.64 22.76 -29.54
C ARG A 390 23.94 24.24 -29.72
N ASN A 391 24.93 24.75 -28.97
CA ASN A 391 25.36 26.15 -29.02
C ASN A 391 26.76 26.34 -29.60
N LYS A 392 27.43 25.25 -29.95
CA LYS A 392 28.73 25.30 -30.62
C LYS A 392 28.57 25.01 -32.09
N LYS A 393 29.44 25.62 -32.90
CA LYS A 393 29.58 25.26 -34.32
C LYS A 393 29.89 23.77 -34.46
N PHE A 394 29.39 23.15 -35.54
CA PHE A 394 29.66 21.75 -35.86
C PHE A 394 29.93 21.59 -37.36
N ALA A 395 31.05 20.95 -37.72
CA ALA A 395 31.53 20.85 -39.10
C ALA A 395 32.17 19.48 -39.41
N GLU A 396 31.99 18.49 -38.53
CA GLU A 396 32.56 17.15 -38.72
C GLU A 396 31.64 16.30 -39.61
N ILE A 397 32.19 15.77 -40.71
CA ILE A 397 31.48 14.89 -41.64
C ILE A 397 31.53 13.45 -41.12
N ASN A 398 30.43 12.71 -41.25
CA ASN A 398 30.30 11.31 -40.81
C ASN A 398 30.46 11.07 -39.29
N THR A 399 30.46 12.15 -38.50
CA THR A 399 30.42 12.08 -37.04
C THR A 399 29.00 12.42 -36.55
N PRO A 400 28.44 11.66 -35.59
CA PRO A 400 27.17 12.01 -34.97
C PRO A 400 27.19 13.43 -34.38
N ILE A 401 26.16 14.23 -34.68
CA ILE A 401 26.01 15.58 -34.13
C ILE A 401 25.70 15.46 -32.64
N THR A 402 26.57 16.03 -31.80
CA THR A 402 26.41 16.06 -30.34
C THR A 402 25.71 17.34 -29.89
N PHE A 403 25.08 17.28 -28.71
CA PHE A 403 24.26 18.37 -28.19
C PHE A 403 24.81 18.87 -26.85
N ASP A 404 24.62 20.16 -26.57
CA ASP A 404 25.12 20.79 -25.34
C ASP A 404 24.02 20.91 -24.27
N PHE A 405 22.75 20.95 -24.68
CA PHE A 405 21.60 21.18 -23.80
C PHE A 405 20.49 20.17 -24.07
N GLU A 406 19.91 19.64 -22.99
CA GLU A 406 18.61 18.99 -23.01
C GLU A 406 17.57 19.91 -22.38
N LEU A 407 16.64 20.46 -23.17
CA LEU A 407 15.52 21.21 -22.59
C LEU A 407 14.46 20.23 -22.09
N VAL A 408 14.29 19.13 -22.83
CA VAL A 408 13.45 18.00 -22.43
C VAL A 408 14.11 16.72 -22.94
N ASN A 409 14.18 15.69 -22.09
CA ASN A 409 14.66 14.35 -22.47
C ASN A 409 13.87 13.30 -21.68
N ALA A 410 12.55 13.33 -21.83
CA ALA A 410 11.66 12.40 -21.15
C ALA A 410 11.94 10.96 -21.63
N GLY A 411 12.24 10.08 -20.67
CA GLY A 411 12.67 8.71 -20.92
C GLY A 411 14.19 8.53 -21.02
N ASN A 412 14.99 9.61 -20.95
CA ASN A 412 16.45 9.58 -21.11
C ASN A 412 16.89 8.83 -22.38
N ALA A 413 16.14 9.00 -23.46
CA ALA A 413 16.32 8.24 -24.70
C ALA A 413 17.46 8.79 -25.56
N VAL A 414 17.89 10.04 -25.36
CA VAL A 414 19.00 10.65 -26.09
C VAL A 414 20.21 10.84 -25.19
N SER A 415 21.39 10.44 -25.68
CA SER A 415 22.67 10.79 -25.07
C SER A 415 23.27 12.01 -25.77
N LEU A 416 23.44 13.11 -25.02
CA LEU A 416 24.01 14.37 -25.51
C LEU A 416 25.43 14.21 -26.04
N SER A 417 26.27 13.45 -25.30
CA SER A 417 27.68 13.23 -25.61
C SER A 417 27.90 12.40 -26.87
N SER A 418 26.99 11.48 -27.19
CA SER A 418 27.07 10.66 -28.40
C SER A 418 26.19 11.16 -29.54
N GLY A 419 25.22 12.06 -29.26
CA GLY A 419 24.26 12.54 -30.24
C GLY A 419 23.22 11.51 -30.69
N LYS A 420 23.07 10.41 -29.93
CA LYS A 420 22.26 9.26 -30.36
C LYS A 420 21.03 9.07 -29.49
N PHE A 421 19.90 8.86 -30.17
CA PHE A 421 18.64 8.38 -29.61
C PHE A 421 18.64 6.84 -29.55
N LYS A 422 18.03 6.27 -28.51
CA LYS A 422 17.78 4.85 -28.32
C LYS A 422 16.29 4.59 -28.09
N ALA A 423 15.67 3.76 -28.92
CA ALA A 423 14.28 3.36 -28.75
C ALA A 423 14.11 2.50 -27.48
N LEU A 424 13.24 2.94 -26.56
CA LEU A 424 12.99 2.25 -25.28
C LEU A 424 11.98 1.11 -25.42
N VAL A 425 11.05 1.25 -26.35
CA VAL A 425 9.98 0.29 -26.64
C VAL A 425 9.81 0.13 -28.15
N ASN A 426 9.04 -0.87 -28.57
CA ASN A 426 8.70 -1.01 -29.99
C ASN A 426 7.62 0.02 -30.33
N GLY A 427 7.76 0.75 -31.43
CA GLY A 427 6.78 1.79 -31.74
C GLY A 427 7.05 2.56 -33.02
N THR A 428 6.15 3.48 -33.31
CA THR A 428 6.29 4.49 -34.37
C THR A 428 6.78 5.78 -33.72
N TYR A 429 7.90 6.31 -34.21
CA TYR A 429 8.58 7.49 -33.67
C TYR A 429 8.68 8.57 -34.72
N PHE A 430 8.42 9.82 -34.34
CA PHE A 430 8.65 10.99 -35.15
C PHE A 430 9.94 11.68 -34.71
N PHE A 431 10.72 12.14 -35.68
CA PHE A 431 11.95 12.90 -35.51
C PHE A 431 11.85 14.18 -36.33
N SER A 432 12.30 15.30 -35.75
CA SER A 432 12.41 16.59 -36.40
C SER A 432 13.72 17.25 -36.02
N PHE A 433 14.52 17.57 -37.01
CA PHE A 433 15.73 18.36 -36.88
C PHE A 433 15.51 19.71 -37.53
N ALA A 434 15.97 20.77 -36.86
CA ALA A 434 16.13 22.08 -37.48
C ALA A 434 17.50 22.64 -37.10
N GLY A 435 18.21 23.15 -38.08
CA GLY A 435 19.51 23.76 -37.92
C GLY A 435 19.63 24.99 -38.78
N ARG A 436 20.62 25.81 -38.49
CA ARG A 436 20.99 26.94 -39.34
C ARG A 436 22.35 26.64 -39.96
N ALA A 437 22.35 26.37 -41.26
CA ALA A 437 23.57 26.17 -42.03
C ALA A 437 24.18 27.54 -42.36
N PHE A 438 25.50 27.65 -42.20
CA PHE A 438 26.28 28.74 -42.71
C PHE A 438 27.00 28.30 -43.98
N SER A 439 26.84 29.08 -45.05
CA SER A 439 27.53 28.90 -46.33
C SER A 439 28.44 30.11 -46.55
N PRO A 440 29.78 29.95 -46.56
CA PRO A 440 30.69 31.06 -46.85
C PRO A 440 30.62 31.48 -48.31
N THR A 441 30.92 32.75 -48.57
CA THR A 441 31.04 33.29 -49.93
C THR A 441 32.05 32.48 -50.74
N SER A 442 31.62 31.85 -51.84
CA SER A 442 32.53 31.11 -52.73
C SER A 442 33.04 32.03 -53.83
N SER A 443 34.36 32.21 -53.90
CA SER A 443 35.04 32.99 -54.93
C SER A 443 35.38 32.20 -56.20
N SER A 444 34.99 30.92 -56.30
CA SER A 444 35.36 30.07 -57.44
C SER A 444 34.29 29.05 -57.84
N LEU A 445 33.83 29.14 -59.10
CA LEU A 445 33.02 28.13 -59.78
C LEU A 445 33.87 26.87 -60.06
N PRO A 446 33.37 25.64 -59.80
CA PRO A 446 33.99 24.42 -60.30
C PRO A 446 33.87 24.36 -61.83
N PRO A 447 34.84 23.72 -62.51
CA PRO A 447 34.88 23.67 -63.98
C PRO A 447 33.69 22.96 -64.65
N ASN A 448 32.90 22.19 -63.88
CA ASN A 448 31.96 21.21 -64.44
C ASN A 448 30.49 21.66 -64.41
N GLY A 449 30.17 22.90 -64.00
CA GLY A 449 28.81 23.46 -64.06
C GLY A 449 27.76 22.80 -63.14
N GLN A 450 28.09 21.71 -62.44
CA GLN A 450 27.24 21.08 -61.42
C GLN A 450 27.41 21.83 -60.08
N ARG A 451 26.31 22.41 -59.59
CA ARG A 451 26.28 23.20 -58.34
C ARG A 451 25.96 22.30 -57.14
N ASP A 452 26.96 21.60 -56.62
CA ASP A 452 26.82 20.79 -55.40
C ASP A 452 27.24 21.61 -54.16
N PHE A 453 26.58 22.72 -53.87
CA PHE A 453 26.99 23.59 -52.74
C PHE A 453 25.95 23.62 -51.65
N GLY A 454 26.32 23.07 -50.49
CA GLY A 454 25.46 23.12 -49.33
C GLY A 454 25.92 22.23 -48.19
N LEU A 455 25.05 22.16 -47.19
CA LEU A 455 25.18 21.31 -46.03
C LEU A 455 24.04 20.30 -46.07
N GLN A 456 24.40 19.03 -45.93
CA GLN A 456 23.45 17.91 -45.86
C GLN A 456 23.55 17.27 -44.48
N VAL A 457 22.41 17.18 -43.80
CA VAL A 457 22.26 16.39 -42.58
C VAL A 457 21.44 15.15 -42.91
N SER A 458 21.98 13.99 -42.59
CA SER A 458 21.32 12.71 -42.78
C SER A 458 20.92 12.10 -41.44
N LEU A 459 19.73 11.49 -41.40
CA LEU A 459 19.25 10.66 -40.29
C LEU A 459 19.67 9.21 -40.54
N TYR A 460 20.21 8.57 -39.52
CA TYR A 460 20.63 7.18 -39.55
C TYR A 460 19.84 6.35 -38.55
N LEU A 461 19.46 5.14 -38.94
CA LEU A 461 18.91 4.08 -38.11
C LEU A 461 19.86 2.89 -38.13
N ASN A 462 20.45 2.54 -36.99
CA ASN A 462 21.37 1.40 -36.86
C ASN A 462 22.52 1.36 -37.91
N GLY A 463 22.91 2.52 -38.44
CA GLY A 463 23.99 2.67 -39.43
C GLY A 463 23.49 2.79 -40.88
N GLU A 464 22.21 2.59 -41.13
CA GLU A 464 21.59 2.80 -42.44
C GLU A 464 20.96 4.20 -42.52
N GLN A 465 21.16 4.88 -43.64
CA GLN A 465 20.61 6.22 -43.85
C GLN A 465 19.12 6.14 -44.20
N THR A 466 18.27 6.82 -43.42
CA THR A 466 16.80 6.76 -43.54
C THR A 466 16.15 8.09 -43.91
N GLY A 467 16.88 9.20 -43.85
CA GLY A 467 16.36 10.52 -44.21
C GLY A 467 17.45 11.54 -44.50
N ILE A 468 17.12 12.59 -45.24
CA ILE A 468 18.04 13.65 -45.67
C ILE A 468 17.35 15.01 -45.56
N GLY A 469 18.01 15.96 -44.89
CA GLY A 469 17.75 17.39 -45.04
C GLY A 469 18.96 18.05 -45.69
N SER A 470 18.76 18.70 -46.84
CA SER A 470 19.82 19.38 -47.56
C SER A 470 19.44 20.82 -47.83
N VAL A 471 20.39 21.72 -47.62
CA VAL A 471 20.32 23.07 -48.17
C VAL A 471 21.14 23.10 -49.44
N GLN A 472 20.60 23.71 -50.50
CA GLN A 472 21.36 24.02 -51.70
C GLN A 472 21.19 25.52 -51.98
N ASP A 473 22.29 26.25 -51.86
CA ASP A 473 22.32 27.69 -52.07
C ASP A 473 22.86 27.97 -53.49
N SER A 474 22.02 28.54 -54.35
CA SER A 474 22.28 28.59 -55.81
C SER A 474 23.14 29.78 -56.27
N THR A 475 23.38 30.79 -55.43
CA THR A 475 24.21 31.98 -55.72
C THR A 475 24.83 32.53 -54.44
N ILE A 476 26.12 32.27 -54.17
CA ILE A 476 26.79 32.76 -52.95
C ILE A 476 27.63 34.01 -53.28
N ASP A 477 26.98 35.14 -53.59
CA ASP A 477 27.64 36.44 -53.76
C ASP A 477 27.99 37.12 -52.42
N SER A 478 27.52 36.52 -51.31
CA SER A 478 27.79 36.94 -49.93
C SER A 478 27.53 35.76 -48.99
N ASN A 479 28.01 35.86 -47.73
CA ASN A 479 27.79 34.81 -46.74
C ASN A 479 26.30 34.55 -46.51
N GLN A 480 25.88 33.30 -46.63
CA GLN A 480 24.49 32.90 -46.53
C GLN A 480 24.21 32.08 -45.28
N TRP A 481 22.98 32.26 -44.79
CA TRP A 481 22.44 31.54 -43.64
C TRP A 481 21.12 30.92 -44.04
N SER A 482 21.10 29.60 -44.10
CA SER A 482 19.97 28.86 -44.63
C SER A 482 19.48 27.84 -43.60
N PRO A 483 18.16 27.73 -43.37
CA PRO A 483 17.62 26.71 -42.48
C PRO A 483 17.77 25.33 -43.12
N VAL A 484 18.32 24.37 -42.38
CA VAL A 484 18.31 22.94 -42.74
C VAL A 484 17.30 22.24 -41.85
N ILE A 485 16.32 21.56 -42.47
CA ILE A 485 15.22 20.90 -41.76
C ILE A 485 15.13 19.45 -42.26
N LEU A 486 14.87 18.54 -41.33
CA LEU A 486 14.60 17.13 -41.65
C LEU A 486 13.53 16.62 -40.71
N GLN A 487 12.51 15.95 -41.26
CA GLN A 487 11.51 15.24 -40.49
C GLN A 487 11.41 13.80 -40.97
N SER A 488 11.22 12.86 -40.06
CA SER A 488 11.06 11.45 -40.43
C SER A 488 10.21 10.72 -39.39
N THR A 489 9.38 9.80 -39.86
CA THR A 489 8.62 8.88 -39.02
C THR A 489 9.16 7.48 -39.22
N LEU A 490 9.68 6.86 -38.17
CA LEU A 490 10.33 5.54 -38.21
C LEU A 490 9.58 4.54 -37.33
N ASN A 491 9.48 3.31 -37.82
CA ASN A 491 9.06 2.16 -37.01
C ASN A 491 10.31 1.55 -36.36
N LEU A 492 10.43 1.68 -35.03
CA LEU A 492 11.60 1.23 -34.29
C LEU A 492 11.28 0.04 -33.39
N LYS A 493 12.27 -0.82 -33.20
CA LYS A 493 12.30 -1.88 -32.18
C LYS A 493 13.06 -1.37 -30.96
N ARG A 494 12.76 -1.93 -29.78
CA ARG A 494 13.50 -1.67 -28.54
C ARG A 494 14.99 -1.94 -28.76
N GLY A 495 15.80 -0.93 -28.46
CA GLY A 495 17.26 -0.97 -28.62
C GLY A 495 17.78 -0.36 -29.92
N ASP A 496 16.92 -0.07 -30.90
CA ASP A 496 17.32 0.62 -32.13
C ASP A 496 17.89 2.01 -31.83
N MET A 497 18.93 2.38 -32.58
CA MET A 497 19.68 3.62 -32.41
C MET A 497 19.44 4.56 -33.58
N VAL A 498 19.07 5.81 -33.30
CA VAL A 498 18.84 6.85 -34.31
C VAL A 498 19.75 8.05 -34.04
N TRP A 499 20.39 8.61 -35.07
CA TRP A 499 21.20 9.82 -34.92
C TRP A 499 21.27 10.63 -36.21
N LEU A 500 21.75 11.87 -36.08
CA LEU A 500 22.02 12.76 -37.20
C LEU A 500 23.53 12.90 -37.39
N GLN A 501 23.98 13.00 -38.63
CA GLN A 501 25.35 13.40 -38.96
C GLN A 501 25.36 14.25 -40.22
N ILE A 502 26.38 15.09 -40.36
CA ILE A 502 26.63 15.79 -41.61
C ILE A 502 27.16 14.75 -42.61
N SER A 503 26.42 14.50 -43.68
CA SER A 503 26.77 13.54 -44.74
C SER A 503 27.46 14.22 -45.92
N TYR A 504 27.23 15.51 -46.11
CA TYR A 504 27.91 16.34 -47.08
C TYR A 504 28.09 17.76 -46.54
N LEU A 505 29.27 18.33 -46.75
CA LEU A 505 29.62 19.67 -46.29
C LEU A 505 30.54 20.36 -47.29
N LEU A 506 30.14 21.55 -47.73
CA LEU A 506 31.01 22.46 -48.48
C LEU A 506 32.23 22.87 -47.63
N PRO A 507 33.43 23.02 -48.23
CA PRO A 507 34.57 23.64 -47.54
C PRO A 507 34.20 24.98 -46.88
N GLY A 508 34.42 25.08 -45.57
CA GLY A 508 34.13 26.28 -44.78
C GLY A 508 32.66 26.46 -44.35
N ALA A 509 31.73 25.63 -44.86
CA ALA A 509 30.38 25.58 -44.32
C ALA A 509 30.36 24.87 -42.96
N TYR A 510 29.37 25.20 -42.14
CA TYR A 510 29.15 24.55 -40.85
C TYR A 510 27.71 24.68 -40.40
N LEU A 511 27.33 23.82 -39.47
CA LEU A 511 26.10 23.95 -38.72
C LEU A 511 26.32 24.95 -37.59
N HIS A 512 25.56 26.04 -37.60
CA HIS A 512 25.72 27.16 -36.70
C HIS A 512 25.25 26.84 -35.27
N GLY A 513 26.00 27.36 -34.31
CA GLY A 513 25.66 27.34 -32.91
C GLY A 513 26.18 28.62 -32.23
N ASP A 514 25.31 29.23 -31.45
CA ASP A 514 25.59 30.36 -30.55
C ASP A 514 24.58 30.33 -29.39
N ASN A 515 24.53 31.39 -28.59
CA ASN A 515 23.61 31.51 -27.44
C ASN A 515 22.13 31.66 -27.84
N PHE A 516 21.79 31.68 -29.13
CA PHE A 516 20.41 31.68 -29.63
C PHE A 516 19.93 30.29 -30.07
N HIS A 517 20.73 29.24 -29.87
CA HIS A 517 20.30 27.84 -29.97
C HIS A 517 19.68 27.43 -31.32
N HIS A 518 20.28 27.86 -32.44
CA HIS A 518 19.74 27.62 -33.80
C HIS A 518 19.68 26.15 -34.24
N THR A 519 20.38 25.26 -33.54
CA THR A 519 20.46 23.83 -33.87
C THR A 519 19.71 23.02 -32.81
N GLN A 520 18.64 22.38 -33.24
CA GLN A 520 17.73 21.60 -32.40
C GLN A 520 17.41 20.25 -33.04
N PHE A 521 17.33 19.22 -32.20
CA PHE A 521 16.82 17.92 -32.57
C PHE A 521 15.72 17.51 -31.59
N THR A 522 14.57 17.19 -32.15
CA THR A 522 13.36 16.83 -31.43
C THR A 522 12.92 15.46 -31.90
N GLY A 523 12.43 14.65 -30.98
CA GLY A 523 11.79 13.40 -31.36
C GLY A 523 10.81 12.96 -30.31
N PHE A 524 9.78 12.26 -30.74
CA PHE A 524 8.77 11.73 -29.86
C PHE A 524 8.14 10.47 -30.40
N MET A 525 7.71 9.60 -29.51
CA MET A 525 6.92 8.44 -29.90
C MET A 525 5.53 8.90 -30.32
N LEU A 526 5.07 8.46 -31.48
CA LEU A 526 3.71 8.63 -31.99
C LEU A 526 2.80 7.53 -31.46
N GLU A 527 3.23 6.28 -31.58
CA GLU A 527 2.44 5.09 -31.23
C GLU A 527 3.37 4.02 -30.65
N GLU A 528 2.92 3.28 -29.64
CA GLU A 528 3.63 2.11 -29.13
C GLU A 528 3.05 0.82 -29.70
N LYS A 529 3.91 -0.06 -30.24
CA LYS A 529 3.51 -1.39 -30.70
C LYS A 529 3.50 -2.37 -29.54
N ILE A 530 2.31 -2.72 -29.08
CA ILE A 530 2.12 -3.75 -28.06
C ILE A 530 2.22 -5.12 -28.72
N VAL A 531 3.41 -5.73 -28.70
CA VAL A 531 3.59 -7.10 -29.19
C VAL A 531 3.13 -8.08 -28.10
N ASN A 532 2.32 -9.09 -28.48
CA ASN A 532 1.97 -10.23 -27.62
C ASN A 532 3.24 -10.93 -27.12
N SER A 533 3.69 -10.56 -25.93
CA SER A 533 4.87 -11.11 -25.26
C SER A 533 4.48 -12.18 -24.22
N LEU A 534 3.46 -12.99 -24.53
CA LEU A 534 3.02 -14.11 -23.70
C LEU A 534 2.97 -15.40 -24.54
N LEU A 535 4.12 -15.78 -25.06
CA LEU A 535 4.52 -17.18 -25.17
C LEU A 535 5.97 -17.22 -24.67
N THR A 536 6.23 -18.09 -23.70
CA THR A 536 7.51 -18.35 -23.00
C THR A 536 7.91 -17.40 -21.86
N ALA A 537 7.35 -17.66 -20.67
CA ALA A 537 8.10 -17.89 -19.43
C ALA A 537 7.23 -18.72 -18.48
#